data_AF-A0A7W7G8C7-F1
#
_entry.id   AF-A0A7W7G8C7-F1
#
_cell.length_a   1.000
_cell.length_b   1.000
_cell.length_c   1.000
_cell.angle_alpha   90.00
_cell.angle_beta   90.00
_cell.angle_gamma   90.00
#
_symmetry.space_group_name_H-M   'P 1'
#
loop_
_entity.id
_entity.type
_entity.pdbx_description
1 polymer ?
#
loop_
_entity_poly.entity_id
_entity_poly.type
_entity_poly.pdbx_seq_one_letter_code
_entity_poly.pdbx_strand_id
1 'polypeptide(L)'
;MVVLYDGHGTRVTHRFGADTVTWTRSPGREDDVSASGEGRYDAFRIADDLFYVQFRHTRTPAESVSLTLDFTSGHALSVITLISDPSPGGPRVRQRFATARIEGIESTMLPPAPSTALTGRRVLWEYGPDRVYEHIYLGPRQYTWQCLAGSEEGLADTDECTAYELRPGIFLFAWREKALPCAAVTVTDHRDIRSIRSRGVLFGLDESRQDLAHFTLDGFGRLISTTVYPAEFDPAR
;
A
#
# COMPACT_ATOMS: atom_id res chain seq x y z
N MET A 1 10.64 18.36 -7.10
CA MET A 1 11.50 17.23 -7.49
C MET A 1 11.84 16.45 -6.24
N VAL A 2 11.77 15.12 -6.26
CA VAL A 2 12.10 14.23 -5.14
C VAL A 2 13.04 13.16 -5.68
N VAL A 3 14.21 12.99 -5.06
CA VAL A 3 15.16 11.93 -5.44
C VAL A 3 15.19 10.90 -4.32
N LEU A 4 14.85 9.67 -4.69
CA LEU A 4 14.92 8.52 -3.79
C LEU A 4 16.18 7.73 -4.09
N TYR A 5 16.87 7.25 -3.05
CA TYR A 5 18.02 6.36 -3.22
C TYR A 5 18.02 5.23 -2.19
N ASP A 6 18.45 4.05 -2.62
CA ASP A 6 18.58 2.88 -1.75
C ASP A 6 20.03 2.68 -1.28
N GLY A 7 20.24 1.66 -0.44
CA GLY A 7 21.58 1.29 0.05
C GLY A 7 22.53 0.73 -1.01
N HIS A 8 22.01 0.33 -2.17
CA HIS A 8 22.78 -0.20 -3.30
C HIS A 8 23.20 0.89 -4.30
N GLY A 9 22.78 2.14 -4.05
CA GLY A 9 23.08 3.29 -4.89
C GLY A 9 22.14 3.47 -6.08
N THR A 10 21.05 2.68 -6.17
CA THR A 10 19.99 2.93 -7.14
C THR A 10 19.37 4.28 -6.82
N ARG A 11 19.11 5.09 -7.84
CA ARG A 11 18.49 6.42 -7.67
C ARG A 11 17.26 6.53 -8.54
N VAL A 12 16.14 6.98 -7.97
CA VAL A 12 14.92 7.27 -8.72
C VAL A 12 14.54 8.73 -8.50
N THR A 13 14.66 9.53 -9.55
CA THR A 13 14.28 10.94 -9.55
C THR A 13 12.84 11.08 -10.01
N HIS A 14 11.97 11.62 -9.17
CA HIS A 14 10.59 11.97 -9.48
C HIS A 14 10.45 13.49 -9.65
N ARG A 15 9.82 13.92 -10.76
CA ARG A 15 9.45 15.31 -11.01
C ARG A 15 7.94 15.40 -11.12
N PHE A 16 7.33 15.83 -10.03
CA PHE A 16 5.90 16.11 -9.95
C PHE A 16 5.60 17.46 -10.60
N GLY A 17 4.75 17.44 -11.63
CA GLY A 17 4.08 18.61 -12.19
C GLY A 17 2.71 18.83 -11.54
N ALA A 18 1.82 19.52 -12.25
CA ALA A 18 0.47 19.80 -11.76
C ALA A 18 -0.39 18.53 -11.58
N ASP A 19 -0.37 17.63 -12.58
CA ASP A 19 -1.16 16.39 -12.60
C ASP A 19 -0.37 15.16 -13.11
N THR A 20 0.84 15.37 -13.62
CA THR A 20 1.73 14.29 -14.09
C THR A 20 3.01 14.21 -13.27
N VAL A 21 3.55 12.99 -13.20
CA VAL A 21 4.87 12.70 -12.65
C VAL A 21 5.72 12.09 -13.75
N THR A 22 6.91 12.65 -13.95
CA THR A 22 7.98 11.98 -14.70
C THR A 22 8.98 11.38 -13.74
N TRP A 23 9.53 10.22 -14.08
CA TRP A 23 10.53 9.57 -13.27
C TRP A 23 11.68 9.02 -14.10
N THR A 24 12.85 8.95 -13.49
CA THR A 24 14.05 8.36 -14.08
C THR A 24 14.77 7.57 -13.02
N ARG A 25 14.98 6.29 -13.30
CA ARG A 25 15.79 5.36 -12.52
C ARG A 25 17.19 5.30 -13.11
N SER A 26 18.17 5.65 -12.29
CA SER A 26 19.58 5.44 -12.55
C SER A 26 20.07 4.18 -11.82
N PRO A 27 20.85 3.33 -12.50
CA PRO A 27 21.40 2.11 -11.93
C PRO A 27 22.26 2.34 -10.69
N GLY A 28 22.28 1.35 -9.79
CA GLY A 28 23.15 1.29 -8.61
C GLY A 28 24.42 0.48 -8.88
N ARG A 29 25.13 0.06 -7.82
CA ARG A 29 26.38 -0.71 -7.96
C ARG A 29 26.19 -2.14 -8.47
N GLU A 30 24.98 -2.68 -8.34
CA GLU A 30 24.66 -4.10 -8.60
C GLU A 30 23.62 -4.29 -9.71
N ASP A 31 23.26 -3.22 -10.41
CA ASP A 31 22.25 -3.25 -11.46
C ASP A 31 22.63 -2.25 -12.55
N ASP A 32 22.53 -2.63 -13.82
CA ASP A 32 22.83 -1.77 -14.99
C ASP A 32 21.55 -1.24 -15.67
N VAL A 33 20.36 -1.54 -15.13
CA VAL A 33 19.09 -1.16 -15.75
C VAL A 33 18.74 0.30 -15.46
N SER A 34 18.91 1.16 -16.46
CA SER A 34 18.27 2.47 -16.48
C SER A 34 16.83 2.37 -16.98
N ALA A 35 15.92 3.12 -16.38
CA ALA A 35 14.54 3.20 -16.84
C ALA A 35 13.98 4.62 -16.64
N SER A 36 12.94 4.96 -17.39
CA SER A 36 12.22 6.22 -17.22
C SER A 36 10.76 6.07 -17.62
N GLY A 37 9.93 7.00 -17.18
CA GLY A 37 8.54 7.00 -17.56
C GLY A 37 7.80 8.25 -17.10
N GLU A 38 6.53 8.26 -17.46
CA GLU A 38 5.58 9.30 -17.10
C GLU A 38 4.24 8.64 -16.76
N GLY A 39 3.47 9.29 -15.91
CA GLY A 39 2.11 8.91 -15.57
C GLY A 39 1.35 10.08 -14.96
N ARG A 40 0.02 10.01 -15.02
CA ARG A 40 -0.83 10.83 -14.13
C ARG A 40 -0.72 10.28 -12.71
N TYR A 41 -0.69 11.16 -11.73
CA TYR A 41 -0.60 10.78 -10.32
C TYR A 41 -1.70 11.44 -9.50
N ASP A 42 -2.07 10.78 -8.40
CA ASP A 42 -2.76 11.42 -7.30
C ASP A 42 -1.82 11.48 -6.10
N ALA A 43 -1.86 12.58 -5.35
CA ALA A 43 -1.11 12.75 -4.13
C ALA A 43 -2.04 13.21 -3.00
N PHE A 44 -1.86 12.61 -1.84
CA PHE A 44 -2.66 12.84 -0.66
C PHE A 44 -1.74 13.09 0.53
N ARG A 45 -1.98 14.18 1.25
CA ARG A 45 -1.36 14.39 2.55
C ARG A 45 -2.04 13.47 3.56
N ILE A 46 -1.27 12.59 4.18
CA ILE A 46 -1.74 11.65 5.22
C ILE A 46 -1.59 12.29 6.60
N ALA A 47 -0.42 12.86 6.86
CA ALA A 47 -0.11 13.61 8.07
C ALA A 47 0.85 14.75 7.71
N ASP A 48 1.28 15.53 8.72
CA ASP A 48 2.30 16.56 8.51
C ASP A 48 3.55 15.95 7.91
N ASP A 49 3.96 16.46 6.74
CA ASP A 49 5.12 16.00 5.97
C ASP A 49 5.11 14.51 5.57
N LEU A 50 3.97 13.82 5.69
CA LEU A 50 3.78 12.46 5.21
C LEU A 50 2.74 12.46 4.07
N PHE A 51 3.20 12.07 2.89
CA PHE A 51 2.39 12.02 1.69
C PHE A 51 2.28 10.60 1.16
N TYR A 52 1.10 10.24 0.66
CA TYR A 52 0.85 9.06 -0.14
C TYR A 52 0.63 9.49 -1.59
N VAL A 53 1.37 8.89 -2.51
CA VAL A 53 1.32 9.21 -3.94
C VAL A 53 1.10 7.92 -4.71
N GLN A 54 0.23 7.95 -5.72
CA GLN A 54 -0.08 6.77 -6.51
C GLN A 54 -0.11 7.16 -8.00
N PHE A 55 0.41 6.30 -8.87
CA PHE A 55 0.41 6.53 -10.32
C PHE A 55 0.60 5.24 -11.12
N ARG A 56 0.19 5.28 -12.39
CA ARG A 56 0.46 4.22 -13.38
C ARG A 56 1.40 4.71 -14.45
N HIS A 57 2.22 3.82 -14.97
CA HIS A 57 3.06 4.11 -16.11
C HIS A 57 2.26 4.03 -17.41
N THR A 58 2.32 5.09 -18.23
CA THR A 58 1.63 5.11 -19.54
C THR A 58 2.08 3.96 -20.46
N ARG A 59 3.34 3.53 -20.34
CA ARG A 59 3.94 2.47 -21.18
C ARG A 59 3.88 1.06 -20.57
N THR A 60 3.52 0.94 -19.29
CA THR A 60 3.46 -0.34 -18.57
C THR A 60 2.12 -0.42 -17.82
N PRO A 61 1.00 -0.62 -18.53
CA PRO A 61 -0.33 -0.49 -17.94
C PRO A 61 -0.66 -1.58 -16.91
N ALA A 62 0.06 -2.71 -16.92
CA ALA A 62 -0.04 -3.80 -15.96
C ALA A 62 0.69 -3.51 -14.62
N GLU A 63 1.22 -2.30 -14.44
CA GLU A 63 1.96 -1.86 -13.27
C GLU A 63 1.36 -0.59 -12.66
N SER A 64 1.25 -0.57 -11.33
CA SER A 64 0.93 0.62 -10.54
C SER A 64 1.99 0.82 -9.46
N VAL A 65 2.33 2.08 -9.20
CA VAL A 65 3.30 2.49 -8.20
C VAL A 65 2.60 3.29 -7.11
N SER A 66 2.81 2.88 -5.88
CA SER A 66 2.40 3.62 -4.68
C SER A 66 3.64 4.03 -3.89
N LEU A 67 3.76 5.30 -3.53
CA LEU A 67 4.87 5.86 -2.77
C LEU A 67 4.34 6.47 -1.48
N THR A 68 5.02 6.20 -0.38
CA THR A 68 4.92 7.02 0.82
C THR A 68 6.18 7.86 0.91
N LEU A 69 6.02 9.16 1.16
CA LEU A 69 7.11 10.13 1.27
C LEU A 69 6.99 10.81 2.63
N ASP A 70 7.92 10.50 3.53
CA ASP A 70 8.01 11.13 4.84
C ASP A 70 9.18 12.11 4.86
N PHE A 71 8.87 13.39 4.68
CA PHE A 71 9.88 14.46 4.68
C PHE A 71 10.35 14.82 6.10
N THR A 72 9.62 14.39 7.14
CA THR A 72 10.13 14.49 8.52
C THR A 72 11.23 13.46 8.73
N SER A 73 10.98 12.19 8.40
CA SER A 73 11.95 11.11 8.61
C SER A 73 13.03 11.04 7.54
N GLY A 74 12.83 11.66 6.37
CA GLY A 74 13.73 11.56 5.22
C GLY A 74 13.68 10.18 4.55
N HIS A 75 12.61 9.41 4.75
CA HIS A 75 12.44 8.08 4.19
C HIS A 75 11.23 7.98 3.28
N ALA A 76 11.28 7.01 2.38
CA ALA A 76 10.20 6.65 1.51
C ALA A 76 10.00 5.13 1.51
N LEU A 77 8.77 4.69 1.27
CA LEU A 77 8.47 3.30 0.95
C LEU A 77 7.71 3.26 -0.38
N SER A 78 8.28 2.53 -1.33
CA SER A 78 7.70 2.27 -2.64
C SER A 78 7.05 0.89 -2.65
N VAL A 79 5.84 0.81 -3.20
CA VAL A 79 5.12 -0.44 -3.47
C VAL A 79 4.83 -0.50 -4.96
N ILE A 80 5.48 -1.44 -5.66
CA ILE A 80 5.23 -1.71 -7.07
C ILE A 80 4.25 -2.88 -7.14
N THR A 81 3.05 -2.62 -7.67
CA THR A 81 1.99 -3.62 -7.85
C THR A 81 1.95 -4.03 -9.31
N LEU A 82 2.14 -5.32 -9.59
CA LEU A 82 2.20 -5.87 -10.95
C LEU A 82 1.16 -6.97 -11.16
N ILE A 83 0.40 -6.87 -12.24
CA ILE A 83 -0.41 -7.99 -12.73
C ILE A 83 0.53 -8.95 -13.46
N SER A 84 0.67 -10.17 -12.94
CA SER A 84 1.53 -11.21 -13.51
C SER A 84 0.71 -12.25 -14.28
N ASP A 85 1.40 -13.19 -14.92
CA ASP A 85 0.74 -14.39 -15.44
C ASP A 85 0.17 -15.24 -14.29
N PRO A 86 -0.92 -15.99 -14.52
CA PRO A 86 -1.50 -16.86 -13.50
C PRO A 86 -0.48 -17.89 -12.99
N SER A 87 -0.33 -17.99 -11.67
CA SER A 87 0.43 -19.07 -11.02
C SER A 87 -0.53 -20.01 -10.28
N PRO A 88 -0.31 -21.34 -10.28
CA PRO A 88 -1.17 -22.26 -9.53
C PRO A 88 -1.24 -21.89 -8.05
N GLY A 89 -2.46 -21.62 -7.54
CA GLY A 89 -2.74 -21.44 -6.11
C GLY A 89 -2.31 -20.12 -5.47
N GLY A 90 -1.78 -19.15 -6.23
CA GLY A 90 -1.37 -17.84 -5.71
C GLY A 90 -2.07 -16.67 -6.41
N PRO A 91 -2.13 -15.47 -5.78
CA PRO A 91 -2.77 -14.32 -6.40
C PRO A 91 -2.08 -13.97 -7.72
N ARG A 92 -2.83 -13.51 -8.72
CA ARG A 92 -2.25 -13.09 -10.01
C ARG A 92 -1.49 -11.76 -9.87
N VAL A 93 -1.85 -10.95 -8.89
CA VAL A 93 -1.19 -9.68 -8.59
C VAL A 93 -0.08 -9.88 -7.57
N ARG A 94 1.07 -9.26 -7.83
CA ARG A 94 2.26 -9.27 -6.98
C ARG A 94 2.57 -7.86 -6.51
N GLN A 95 3.14 -7.75 -5.31
CA GLN A 95 3.59 -6.48 -4.75
C GLN A 95 5.05 -6.59 -4.32
N ARG A 96 5.87 -5.60 -4.72
CA ARG A 96 7.27 -5.47 -4.30
C ARG A 96 7.41 -4.20 -3.45
N PHE A 97 8.08 -4.34 -2.31
CA PHE A 97 8.26 -3.28 -1.33
C PHE A 97 9.73 -2.87 -1.32
N ALA A 98 10.00 -1.57 -1.37
CA ALA A 98 11.36 -1.04 -1.33
C ALA A 98 11.41 0.24 -0.49
N THR A 99 12.20 0.20 0.58
CA THR A 99 12.51 1.38 1.39
C THR A 99 13.64 2.17 0.75
N ALA A 100 13.52 3.49 0.73
CA ALA A 100 14.54 4.39 0.20
C ALA A 100 14.69 5.63 1.10
N ARG A 101 15.82 6.33 0.94
CA ARG A 101 16.04 7.64 1.55
C ARG A 101 15.69 8.75 0.57
N ILE A 102 15.23 9.88 1.11
CA ILE A 102 14.99 11.11 0.34
C ILE A 102 16.27 11.95 0.34
N GLU A 103 16.77 12.28 -0.84
CA GLU A 103 17.96 13.13 -0.98
C GLU A 103 17.71 14.54 -0.43
N GLY A 104 18.75 15.10 0.21
CA GLY A 104 18.70 16.43 0.83
C GLY A 104 18.11 16.45 2.24
N ILE A 105 17.71 15.29 2.78
CA ILE A 105 17.21 15.17 4.15
C ILE A 105 18.13 14.25 4.94
N GLU A 106 18.89 14.85 5.86
CA GLU A 106 19.65 14.11 6.85
C GLU A 106 18.75 13.78 8.04
N SER A 107 18.67 12.50 8.38
CA SER A 107 17.83 12.00 9.46
C SER A 107 18.42 10.74 10.05
N THR A 108 18.31 10.61 11.37
CA THR A 108 18.66 9.42 12.15
C THR A 108 17.43 8.59 12.52
N MET A 109 16.24 8.99 12.06
CA MET A 109 15.01 8.23 12.29
C MET A 109 15.08 6.89 11.55
N LEU A 110 14.39 5.89 12.10
CA LEU A 110 14.30 4.57 11.48
C LEU A 110 13.48 4.64 10.19
N PRO A 111 13.83 3.84 9.16
CA PRO A 111 13.00 3.71 7.97
C PRO A 111 11.69 2.97 8.30
N PRO A 112 10.67 3.08 7.43
CA PRO A 112 9.50 2.21 7.49
C PRO A 112 9.92 0.74 7.52
N ALA A 113 9.27 -0.05 8.36
CA ALA A 113 9.59 -1.48 8.52
C ALA A 113 8.33 -2.33 8.53
N PRO A 114 8.41 -3.63 8.13
CA PRO A 114 7.32 -4.56 8.31
C PRO A 114 6.82 -4.56 9.76
N SER A 115 5.50 -4.59 9.96
CA SER A 115 4.89 -4.48 11.27
C SER A 115 3.78 -5.49 11.47
N THR A 116 3.68 -6.02 12.68
CA THR A 116 2.58 -6.88 13.15
C THR A 116 1.61 -6.12 14.07
N ALA A 117 1.77 -4.81 14.25
CA ALA A 117 0.96 -4.01 15.19
C ALA A 117 -0.55 -3.94 14.87
N LEU A 118 -0.94 -4.33 13.65
CA LEU A 118 -2.34 -4.47 13.27
C LEU A 118 -2.94 -5.83 13.66
N THR A 119 -2.11 -6.86 13.88
CA THR A 119 -2.55 -8.22 14.19
C THR A 119 -3.48 -8.24 15.40
N GLY A 120 -4.56 -9.02 15.30
CA GLY A 120 -5.61 -9.12 16.31
C GLY A 120 -6.69 -8.05 16.21
N ARG A 121 -6.47 -6.92 15.52
CA ARG A 121 -7.50 -5.89 15.36
C ARG A 121 -8.62 -6.35 14.42
N ARG A 122 -9.84 -5.92 14.72
CA ARG A 122 -11.02 -5.98 13.84
C ARG A 122 -11.49 -4.56 13.59
N VAL A 123 -11.48 -4.11 12.35
CA VAL A 123 -11.77 -2.71 11.98
C VAL A 123 -12.90 -2.69 10.96
N LEU A 124 -13.93 -1.89 11.22
CA LEU A 124 -14.93 -1.56 10.22
C LEU A 124 -14.37 -0.47 9.31
N TRP A 125 -14.66 -0.55 8.02
CA TRP A 125 -14.33 0.42 6.99
C TRP A 125 -15.58 0.83 6.21
N GLU A 126 -15.77 2.13 6.04
CA GLU A 126 -16.80 2.74 5.20
C GLU A 126 -16.12 3.50 4.06
N TYR A 127 -16.31 3.02 2.82
CA TYR A 127 -15.76 3.59 1.58
C TYR A 127 -16.86 4.29 0.76
N GLY A 128 -17.62 5.16 1.41
CA GLY A 128 -18.83 5.77 0.85
C GLY A 128 -20.12 5.19 1.46
N PRO A 129 -21.29 5.60 0.95
CA PRO A 129 -22.58 5.28 1.56
C PRO A 129 -23.01 3.81 1.41
N ASP A 130 -22.47 3.10 0.42
CA ASP A 130 -22.89 1.76 -0.01
C ASP A 130 -21.74 0.76 -0.08
N ARG A 131 -20.62 1.03 0.60
CA ARG A 131 -19.43 0.16 0.60
C ARG A 131 -18.88 0.04 2.00
N VAL A 132 -19.43 -0.90 2.76
CA VAL A 132 -19.06 -1.13 4.16
C VAL A 132 -18.43 -2.50 4.27
N TYR A 133 -17.20 -2.54 4.78
CA TYR A 133 -16.43 -3.76 4.95
C TYR A 133 -15.93 -3.86 6.38
N GLU A 134 -15.54 -5.05 6.79
CA GLU A 134 -14.70 -5.22 7.96
C GLU A 134 -13.44 -5.99 7.62
N HIS A 135 -12.34 -5.60 8.25
CA HIS A 135 -11.04 -6.26 8.14
C HIS A 135 -10.67 -6.86 9.50
N ILE A 136 -10.25 -8.11 9.49
CA ILE A 136 -9.72 -8.85 10.65
C ILE A 136 -8.27 -9.22 10.34
N TYR A 137 -7.33 -8.61 11.04
CA TYR A 137 -5.90 -8.80 10.77
C TYR A 137 -5.39 -10.03 11.52
N LEU A 138 -5.23 -11.15 10.81
CA LEU A 138 -4.94 -12.45 11.44
C LEU A 138 -3.46 -12.60 11.83
N GLY A 139 -2.55 -11.96 11.10
CA GLY A 139 -1.11 -12.08 11.32
C GLY A 139 -0.31 -11.26 10.31
N PRO A 140 1.02 -11.46 10.20
CA PRO A 140 1.87 -10.71 9.28
C PRO A 140 1.58 -10.97 7.79
N ARG A 141 0.91 -12.08 7.47
CA ARG A 141 0.77 -12.57 6.09
C ARG A 141 -0.67 -12.72 5.62
N GLN A 142 -1.65 -12.69 6.51
CA GLN A 142 -3.04 -12.98 6.20
C GLN A 142 -3.98 -12.04 6.95
N TYR A 143 -5.06 -11.66 6.28
CA TYR A 143 -6.19 -10.97 6.87
C TYR A 143 -7.48 -11.51 6.26
N THR A 144 -8.58 -11.38 6.99
CA THR A 144 -9.93 -11.69 6.49
C THR A 144 -10.67 -10.38 6.24
N TRP A 145 -11.43 -10.32 5.16
CA TRP A 145 -12.39 -9.27 4.90
C TRP A 145 -13.81 -9.85 4.78
N GLN A 146 -14.79 -9.04 5.11
CA GLN A 146 -16.21 -9.31 4.84
C GLN A 146 -16.87 -8.02 4.37
N CYS A 147 -17.69 -8.10 3.32
CA CYS A 147 -18.56 -7.01 2.90
C CYS A 147 -19.87 -7.06 3.69
N LEU A 148 -20.18 -5.96 4.38
CA LEU A 148 -21.35 -5.79 5.23
C LEU A 148 -22.47 -4.99 4.56
N ALA A 149 -22.13 -4.18 3.55
CA ALA A 149 -23.09 -3.51 2.67
C ALA A 149 -22.39 -3.15 1.36
N GLY A 150 -23.07 -3.39 0.23
CA GLY A 150 -22.59 -3.07 -1.11
C GLY A 150 -22.84 -4.19 -2.12
N SER A 151 -22.21 -4.10 -3.29
CA SER A 151 -22.36 -5.10 -4.36
C SER A 151 -21.89 -6.50 -3.96
N GLU A 152 -20.99 -6.58 -2.97
CA GLU A 152 -20.40 -7.82 -2.46
C GLU A 152 -21.02 -8.26 -1.13
N GLU A 153 -22.16 -7.69 -0.71
CA GLU A 153 -22.75 -7.95 0.62
C GLU A 153 -22.86 -9.45 0.92
N GLY A 154 -22.34 -9.85 2.09
CA GLY A 154 -22.31 -11.23 2.55
C GLY A 154 -21.13 -12.06 2.01
N LEU A 155 -20.36 -11.54 1.04
CA LEU A 155 -19.10 -12.15 0.63
C LEU A 155 -17.99 -11.85 1.64
N ALA A 156 -17.08 -12.81 1.76
CA ALA A 156 -15.92 -12.74 2.62
C ALA A 156 -14.81 -13.64 2.08
N ASP A 157 -13.56 -13.27 2.34
CA ASP A 157 -12.41 -14.11 2.02
C ASP A 157 -11.21 -13.81 2.93
N THR A 158 -10.20 -14.69 2.90
CA THR A 158 -8.92 -14.50 3.59
C THR A 158 -7.78 -14.43 2.57
N ASP A 159 -7.13 -13.28 2.49
CA ASP A 159 -6.14 -12.98 1.45
C ASP A 159 -4.77 -12.66 2.03
N GLU A 160 -3.75 -12.74 1.16
CA GLU A 160 -2.40 -12.39 1.57
C GLU A 160 -2.29 -10.88 1.81
N CYS A 161 -1.68 -10.50 2.93
CA CYS A 161 -1.41 -9.11 3.26
C CYS A 161 0.05 -8.86 3.64
N THR A 162 0.42 -7.59 3.65
CA THR A 162 1.69 -7.07 4.14
C THR A 162 1.39 -5.73 4.82
N ALA A 163 1.92 -5.51 6.02
CA ALA A 163 1.81 -4.24 6.72
C ALA A 163 3.20 -3.66 7.02
N TYR A 164 3.34 -2.35 6.87
CA TYR A 164 4.51 -1.57 7.29
C TYR A 164 4.06 -0.49 8.26
N GLU A 165 4.86 -0.23 9.30
CA GLU A 165 4.68 0.96 10.11
C GLU A 165 5.47 2.11 9.50
N LEU A 166 4.77 3.18 9.12
CA LEU A 166 5.37 4.39 8.54
C LEU A 166 5.77 5.38 9.64
N ARG A 167 4.88 5.51 10.64
CA ARG A 167 5.06 6.29 11.86
C ARG A 167 4.32 5.56 12.99
N PRO A 168 4.59 5.86 14.27
CA PRO A 168 3.81 5.34 15.39
C PRO A 168 2.30 5.49 15.16
N GLY A 169 1.62 4.36 14.95
CA GLY A 169 0.17 4.32 14.72
C GLY A 169 -0.31 4.66 13.30
N ILE A 170 0.58 4.91 12.34
CA ILE A 170 0.26 5.09 10.91
C ILE A 170 0.90 3.96 10.12
N PHE A 171 0.08 3.20 9.40
CA PHE A 171 0.51 1.98 8.73
C PHE A 171 0.26 2.07 7.23
N LEU A 172 1.16 1.50 6.43
CA LEU A 172 0.81 1.06 5.10
C LEU A 172 0.26 -0.36 5.23
N PHE A 173 -0.94 -0.61 4.71
CA PHE A 173 -1.55 -1.93 4.63
C PHE A 173 -1.79 -2.28 3.17
N ALA A 174 -1.26 -3.42 2.74
CA ALA A 174 -1.38 -3.88 1.36
C ALA A 174 -1.89 -5.31 1.33
N TRP A 175 -2.83 -5.62 0.44
CA TRP A 175 -3.36 -6.97 0.25
C TRP A 175 -3.41 -7.36 -1.22
N ARG A 176 -3.44 -8.67 -1.48
CA ARG A 176 -3.55 -9.25 -2.82
C ARG A 176 -4.66 -10.30 -2.82
N GLU A 177 -5.71 -10.03 -3.57
CA GLU A 177 -6.85 -10.94 -3.68
C GLU A 177 -6.51 -12.13 -4.58
N LYS A 178 -6.91 -13.32 -4.14
CA LYS A 178 -6.72 -14.56 -4.93
C LYS A 178 -7.92 -14.86 -5.83
N ALA A 179 -9.13 -14.45 -5.43
CA ALA A 179 -10.36 -14.74 -6.17
C ALA A 179 -10.54 -13.78 -7.36
N LEU A 180 -10.42 -12.47 -7.10
CA LEU A 180 -10.32 -11.42 -8.11
C LEU A 180 -8.85 -11.01 -8.27
N PRO A 181 -8.32 -10.91 -9.51
CA PRO A 181 -6.95 -10.46 -9.77
C PRO A 181 -6.69 -8.98 -9.46
N CYS A 182 -6.84 -8.56 -8.20
CA CYS A 182 -6.56 -7.22 -7.75
C CYS A 182 -5.74 -7.20 -6.46
N ALA A 183 -5.16 -6.04 -6.20
CA ALA A 183 -4.45 -5.75 -4.96
C ALA A 183 -4.69 -4.30 -4.60
N ALA A 184 -4.53 -3.99 -3.32
CA ALA A 184 -4.57 -2.63 -2.87
C ALA A 184 -3.36 -2.27 -2.03
N VAL A 185 -3.11 -0.97 -1.97
CA VAL A 185 -2.12 -0.34 -1.11
C VAL A 185 -2.83 0.84 -0.46
N THR A 186 -2.97 0.80 0.86
CA THR A 186 -3.58 1.86 1.64
C THR A 186 -2.62 2.35 2.72
N VAL A 187 -2.76 3.60 3.10
CA VAL A 187 -2.18 4.16 4.31
C VAL A 187 -3.30 4.44 5.28
N THR A 188 -3.20 3.86 6.48
CA THR A 188 -4.21 3.95 7.52
C THR A 188 -3.66 4.64 8.76
N ASP A 189 -4.31 5.72 9.20
CA ASP A 189 -3.96 6.44 10.43
C ASP A 189 -4.81 5.93 11.60
N HIS A 190 -4.23 5.07 12.43
CA HIS A 190 -4.86 4.43 13.57
C HIS A 190 -4.61 5.16 14.90
N ARG A 191 -4.06 6.37 14.89
CA ARG A 191 -3.78 7.13 16.11
C ARG A 191 -5.06 7.48 16.89
N ASP A 192 -6.17 7.69 16.19
CA ASP A 192 -7.51 7.68 16.77
C ASP A 192 -8.30 6.47 16.28
N ILE A 193 -8.41 5.44 17.12
CA ILE A 193 -9.10 4.19 16.80
C ILE A 193 -10.60 4.34 16.54
N ARG A 194 -11.20 5.48 16.91
CA ARG A 194 -12.63 5.78 16.65
C ARG A 194 -12.84 6.55 15.35
N SER A 195 -11.77 7.09 14.77
CA SER A 195 -11.80 7.90 13.54
C SER A 195 -10.58 7.61 12.67
N ILE A 196 -10.43 6.35 12.30
CA ILE A 196 -9.31 5.89 11.47
C ILE A 196 -9.51 6.42 10.05
N ARG A 197 -8.47 6.98 9.44
CA ARG A 197 -8.50 7.39 8.03
C ARG A 197 -7.73 6.41 7.17
N SER A 198 -8.29 6.04 6.02
CA SER A 198 -7.64 5.22 5.00
C SER A 198 -7.57 5.97 3.68
N ARG A 199 -6.39 6.05 3.10
CA ARG A 199 -6.17 6.58 1.74
C ARG A 199 -5.35 5.59 0.97
N GLY A 200 -5.79 5.20 -0.21
CA GLY A 200 -5.08 4.19 -0.98
C GLY A 200 -5.55 4.07 -2.41
N VAL A 201 -5.14 2.98 -3.04
CA VAL A 201 -5.54 2.62 -4.39
C VAL A 201 -5.83 1.13 -4.43
N LEU A 202 -6.85 0.74 -5.19
CA LEU A 202 -7.04 -0.63 -5.66
C LEU A 202 -6.64 -0.68 -7.12
N PHE A 203 -5.79 -1.65 -7.47
CA PHE A 203 -5.31 -1.88 -8.82
C PHE A 203 -5.37 -3.37 -9.17
N GLY A 204 -5.86 -3.67 -10.37
CA GLY A 204 -5.98 -5.05 -10.83
C GLY A 204 -6.79 -5.17 -12.10
N LEU A 205 -7.40 -6.34 -12.26
CA LEU A 205 -8.42 -6.57 -13.26
C LEU A 205 -9.80 -6.36 -12.64
N ASP A 206 -10.74 -5.90 -13.46
CA ASP A 206 -12.14 -5.81 -13.08
C ASP A 206 -12.83 -7.19 -13.04
N GLU A 207 -14.14 -7.20 -12.80
CA GLU A 207 -14.95 -8.43 -12.74
C GLU A 207 -14.92 -9.23 -14.05
N SER A 208 -14.75 -8.56 -15.21
CA SER A 208 -14.61 -9.23 -16.51
C SER A 208 -13.28 -10.00 -16.65
N ARG A 209 -12.29 -9.66 -15.80
CA ARG A 209 -10.91 -10.16 -15.82
C ARG A 209 -10.16 -9.82 -17.12
N GLN A 210 -10.69 -8.90 -17.92
CA GLN A 210 -10.08 -8.43 -19.17
C GLN A 210 -9.55 -7.01 -19.02
N ASP A 211 -10.33 -6.12 -18.42
CA ASP A 211 -10.01 -4.70 -18.31
C ASP A 211 -9.34 -4.37 -16.98
N LEU A 212 -8.58 -3.27 -16.99
CA LEU A 212 -7.85 -2.79 -15.81
C LEU A 212 -8.76 -1.94 -14.91
N ALA A 213 -8.85 -2.34 -13.65
CA ALA A 213 -9.41 -1.53 -12.58
C ALA A 213 -8.28 -0.74 -11.88
N HIS A 214 -8.50 0.55 -11.69
CA HIS A 214 -7.58 1.41 -10.95
C HIS A 214 -8.32 2.60 -10.35
N PHE A 215 -8.60 2.56 -9.05
CA PHE A 215 -9.36 3.62 -8.38
C PHE A 215 -8.88 3.88 -6.96
N THR A 216 -9.06 5.14 -6.54
CA THR A 216 -8.72 5.61 -5.21
C THR A 216 -9.66 5.01 -4.18
N LEU A 217 -9.08 4.51 -3.10
CA LEU A 217 -9.79 4.13 -1.88
C LEU A 217 -9.68 5.28 -0.88
N ASP A 218 -10.82 5.79 -0.44
CA ASP A 218 -10.92 6.80 0.63
C ASP A 218 -11.92 6.28 1.66
N GLY A 219 -11.41 5.93 2.84
CA GLY A 219 -12.14 5.15 3.82
C GLY A 219 -12.14 5.79 5.21
N PHE A 220 -13.26 5.66 5.89
CA PHE A 220 -13.40 5.97 7.30
C PHE A 220 -13.49 4.67 8.08
N GLY A 221 -12.66 4.52 9.11
CA GLY A 221 -12.59 3.30 9.89
C GLY A 221 -12.87 3.51 11.37
N ARG A 222 -13.34 2.45 12.02
CA ARG A 222 -13.45 2.36 13.47
C ARG A 222 -13.05 0.98 13.96
N LEU A 223 -12.24 0.94 15.02
CA LEU A 223 -11.90 -0.31 15.69
C LEU A 223 -13.17 -0.89 16.34
N ILE A 224 -13.48 -2.15 16.00
CA ILE A 224 -14.58 -2.91 16.59
C ILE A 224 -14.07 -3.65 17.83
N SER A 225 -12.97 -4.39 17.70
CA SER A 225 -12.39 -5.19 18.78
C SER A 225 -10.89 -5.43 18.56
N THR A 226 -10.23 -5.97 19.58
CA THR A 226 -8.87 -6.51 19.48
C THR A 226 -8.86 -7.87 20.15
N THR A 227 -8.44 -8.89 19.40
CA THR A 227 -8.22 -10.24 19.90
C THR A 227 -6.78 -10.33 20.41
N VAL A 228 -6.62 -10.77 21.65
CA VAL A 228 -5.32 -11.02 22.27
C VAL A 228 -5.11 -12.53 22.37
N TYR A 229 -4.00 -13.01 21.82
CA TYR A 229 -3.63 -14.42 21.86
C TYR A 229 -2.70 -14.72 23.04
N PRO A 230 -2.71 -15.94 23.59
CA PRO A 230 -1.68 -16.38 24.52
C PRO A 230 -0.27 -16.23 23.93
N ALA A 231 0.71 -15.90 24.78
CA ALA A 231 2.09 -15.61 24.41
C ALA A 231 2.88 -16.82 23.91
N GLU A 232 2.26 -17.99 23.75
CA GLU A 232 2.74 -19.18 23.04
C GLU A 232 2.01 -19.46 21.70
N PHE A 233 0.85 -18.83 21.41
CA PHE A 233 0.11 -18.94 20.12
C PHE A 233 -0.11 -17.65 19.30
N ASP A 234 0.27 -16.47 19.79
CA ASP A 234 0.31 -15.19 19.08
C ASP A 234 0.95 -15.26 17.67
N PRO A 235 0.17 -14.98 16.60
CA PRO A 235 0.66 -14.94 15.22
C PRO A 235 1.51 -13.70 14.90
N ALA A 236 1.64 -12.73 15.80
CA ALA A 236 2.45 -11.53 15.63
C ALA A 236 3.97 -11.73 15.91
N ARG A 237 4.38 -12.94 16.31
CA ARG A 237 5.76 -13.28 16.68
C ARG A 237 6.72 -13.47 15.53
#